data_AF-S7R6I9-F1
#
_entry.id   AF-S7R6I9-F1
#
_cell.length_a   1.000
_cell.length_b   1.000
_cell.length_c   1.000
_cell.angle_alpha   90.00
_cell.angle_beta   90.00
_cell.angle_gamma   90.00
#
_symmetry.space_group_name_H-M   'P 1'
#
loop_
_entity.id
_entity.type
_entity.pdbx_description
1 polymer ?
#
loop_
_entity_poly.entity_id
_entity_poly.type
_entity_poly.pdbx_seq_one_letter_code
_entity_poly.pdbx_strand_id
1 'polypeptide(L)'
;YPTIFKLALDILPIQGSAVPCERVFSSAKETMTDRRNRIAAELMEALQMLKFSFRHGRHLDFTAGMNKDTELHELEESILV
;
A
#
# COMPACT_ATOMS: atom_id res chain seq x y z
N TYR A 1 18.79 5.80 18.49
CA TYR A 1 17.57 5.80 19.31
C TYR A 1 16.69 4.59 18.97
N PRO A 2 16.91 3.42 19.59
CA PRO A 2 16.22 2.19 19.22
C PRO A 2 14.70 2.23 19.47
N THR A 3 14.24 2.99 20.46
CA THR A 3 12.81 3.11 20.80
C THR A 3 12.04 3.95 19.78
N ILE A 4 12.61 5.08 19.35
CA ILE A 4 11.98 5.97 18.35
C ILE A 4 11.92 5.28 16.98
N PHE A 5 12.95 4.52 16.62
CA PHE A 5 12.97 3.77 15.37
C PHE A 5 11.85 2.73 15.30
N LYS A 6 11.62 1.98 16.37
CA LYS A 6 10.49 1.04 16.45
C LYS A 6 9.14 1.74 16.33
N LEU A 7 8.97 2.87 17.02
CA LEU A 7 7.76 3.67 16.95
C LEU A 7 7.50 4.20 15.53
N ALA A 8 8.54 4.65 14.83
CA ALA A 8 8.44 5.12 13.45
C ALA A 8 8.04 3.98 12.50
N LEU A 9 8.58 2.77 12.69
CA LEU A 9 8.20 1.58 11.92
C LEU A 9 6.74 1.16 12.15
N ASP A 10 6.17 1.44 13.31
CA ASP A 10 4.75 1.15 13.55
C ASP A 10 3.84 2.24 12.95
N ILE A 11 4.20 3.52 13.12
CA ILE A 11 3.31 4.64 12.76
C ILE A 11 3.33 4.96 11.26
N LEU A 12 4.50 4.97 10.63
CA LEU A 12 4.62 5.40 9.22
C LEU A 12 3.87 4.47 8.24
N PRO A 13 3.94 3.13 8.38
CA PRO A 13 3.19 2.24 7.49
C PRO A 13 1.67 2.33 7.65
N ILE A 14 1.16 2.67 8.85
CA ILE A 14 -0.28 2.86 9.07
C ILE A 14 -0.81 3.98 8.16
N GLN A 15 -0.10 5.11 8.07
CA GLN A 15 -0.50 6.21 7.19
C GLN A 15 -0.25 5.89 5.71
N GLY A 16 0.90 5.25 5.39
CA GLY A 16 1.24 4.87 4.02
C GLY A 16 0.28 3.85 3.40
N SER A 17 -0.27 2.95 4.22
CA SER A 17 -1.24 1.94 3.78
C SER A 17 -2.70 2.42 3.77
N ALA A 18 -3.04 3.49 4.50
CA ALA A 18 -4.42 3.99 4.57
C ALA A 18 -5.00 4.36 3.19
N VAL A 19 -4.24 5.12 2.39
CA VAL A 19 -4.67 5.59 1.06
C VAL A 19 -4.94 4.44 0.06
N PRO A 20 -4.03 3.45 -0.12
CA PRO A 20 -4.32 2.30 -0.98
C PRO A 20 -5.47 1.44 -0.43
N CYS A 21 -5.59 1.27 0.90
CA CYS A 21 -6.72 0.57 1.51
C CYS A 21 -8.05 1.25 1.18
N GLU A 22 -8.19 2.56 1.37
CA GLU A 22 -9.39 3.32 1.04
C GLU A 22 -9.76 3.23 -0.44
N ARG A 23 -8.75 3.27 -1.33
CA ARG A 23 -8.94 3.09 -2.78
C ARG A 23 -9.48 1.69 -3.10
N VAL A 24 -8.95 0.64 -2.47
CA VAL A 24 -9.44 -0.74 -2.65
C VAL A 24 -10.89 -0.85 -2.18
N PHE A 25 -11.21 -0.36 -0.98
CA PHE A 25 -12.56 -0.39 -0.42
C PHE A 25 -13.56 0.41 -1.27
N SER A 26 -13.19 1.61 -1.71
CA SER A 26 -14.02 2.43 -2.61
C SER A 26 -14.31 1.72 -3.93
N SER A 27 -13.32 1.00 -4.47
CA SER A 27 -13.50 0.23 -5.71
C SER A 27 -14.33 -1.05 -5.52
N ALA A 28 -14.33 -1.61 -4.30
CA ALA A 28 -15.12 -2.77 -3.93
C ALA A 28 -16.58 -2.42 -3.64
N LYS A 29 -16.87 -1.17 -3.25
CA LYS A 29 -18.22 -0.66 -2.95
C LYS A 29 -19.23 -0.95 -4.07
N GLU A 30 -18.82 -0.75 -5.32
CA GLU A 30 -19.61 -1.05 -6.53
C GLU A 30 -20.02 -2.53 -6.61
N THR A 31 -19.12 -3.44 -6.20
CA THR A 31 -19.33 -4.90 -6.30
C THR A 31 -20.11 -5.44 -5.09
N MET A 32 -19.93 -4.83 -3.92
CA MET A 32 -20.55 -5.20 -2.64
C MET A 32 -21.97 -4.64 -2.47
N THR A 33 -22.21 -3.39 -2.88
CA THR A 33 -23.42 -2.65 -2.47
C THR A 33 -24.34 -2.36 -3.66
N ASP A 34 -23.79 -1.83 -4.75
CA ASP A 34 -24.60 -1.25 -5.82
C ASP A 34 -25.31 -2.31 -6.69
N ARG A 35 -24.77 -3.53 -6.78
CA ARG A 35 -25.42 -4.65 -7.47
C ARG A 35 -26.16 -5.64 -6.56
N ARG A 36 -26.34 -5.34 -5.27
CA ARG A 36 -26.94 -6.25 -4.26
C ARG A 36 -26.34 -7.65 -4.26
N ASN A 37 -25.06 -7.77 -4.57
CA ASN A 37 -24.38 -9.03 -4.59
C ASN A 37 -23.98 -9.34 -3.14
N ARG A 38 -24.65 -10.31 -2.50
CA ARG A 38 -24.31 -10.79 -1.13
C ARG A 38 -22.98 -11.55 -1.15
N ILE A 39 -21.91 -10.87 -1.50
CA ILE A 39 -20.56 -11.40 -1.55
C ILE A 39 -20.00 -11.36 -0.13
N ALA A 40 -19.50 -12.50 0.35
CA ALA A 40 -18.81 -12.57 1.64
C ALA A 40 -17.51 -11.74 1.61
N ALA A 41 -17.10 -11.22 2.76
CA ALA A 41 -15.89 -10.39 2.87
C ALA A 41 -14.63 -11.10 2.30
N GLU A 42 -14.49 -12.40 2.58
CA GLU A 42 -13.40 -13.24 2.08
C GLU A 42 -13.36 -13.31 0.55
N LEU A 43 -14.53 -13.45 -0.10
CA LEU A 43 -14.62 -13.50 -1.55
C LEU A 43 -14.33 -12.13 -2.17
N MET A 44 -14.72 -11.04 -1.51
CA MET A 44 -14.38 -9.70 -1.97
C MET A 44 -12.87 -9.44 -1.89
N GLU A 45 -12.23 -9.86 -0.80
CA GLU A 45 -10.77 -9.75 -0.64
C GLU A 45 -10.04 -10.53 -1.75
N ALA A 46 -10.41 -11.78 -1.97
CA ALA A 46 -9.85 -12.61 -3.05
C ALA A 46 -10.04 -11.97 -4.44
N LEU A 47 -11.22 -11.39 -4.70
CA LEU A 47 -11.50 -10.69 -5.96
C LEU A 47 -10.69 -9.41 -6.12
N GLN A 48 -10.49 -8.63 -5.06
CA GLN A 48 -9.64 -7.42 -5.14
C GLN A 48 -8.17 -7.78 -5.30
N MET A 49 -7.67 -8.82 -4.63
CA MET A 49 -6.31 -9.35 -4.85
C MET A 49 -6.12 -9.81 -6.28
N LEU A 50 -7.07 -10.57 -6.83
CA LEU A 50 -7.04 -11.04 -8.20
C LEU A 50 -7.07 -9.89 -9.21
N LYS A 51 -7.99 -8.94 -9.03
CA LYS A 51 -8.09 -7.71 -9.84
C LYS A 51 -6.80 -6.90 -9.80
N PHE A 52 -6.19 -6.77 -8.62
CA PHE A 52 -4.93 -6.07 -8.45
C PHE A 52 -3.78 -6.79 -9.19
N SER A 53 -3.69 -8.11 -9.04
CA SER A 53 -2.69 -8.95 -9.70
C SER A 53 -2.76 -8.84 -11.23
N PHE A 54 -3.97 -8.87 -11.81
CA PHE A 54 -4.16 -8.69 -13.24
C PHE A 54 -3.85 -7.26 -13.70
N ARG A 55 -4.17 -6.24 -12.90
CA ARG A 55 -3.92 -4.84 -13.27
C ARG A 55 -2.44 -4.46 -13.19
N HIS A 56 -1.67 -5.05 -12.28
CA HIS A 56 -0.27 -4.68 -12.09
C HIS A 56 0.70 -5.55 -12.87
N GLY A 57 0.32 -6.76 -13.31
CA GLY A 57 1.14 -7.63 -14.18
C GLY A 57 2.55 -7.97 -13.64
N ARG A 58 2.90 -7.46 -12.47
CA ARG A 58 4.18 -7.50 -11.79
C ARG A 58 3.91 -7.38 -10.30
N HIS A 59 4.71 -8.13 -9.57
CA HIS A 59 4.83 -8.17 -8.12
C HIS A 59 4.68 -6.78 -7.47
N LEU A 60 3.90 -6.70 -6.39
CA LEU A 60 3.90 -5.54 -5.49
C LEU A 60 5.26 -5.47 -4.81
N ASP A 61 6.18 -4.72 -5.40
CA ASP A 61 7.47 -4.47 -4.79
C ASP A 61 7.39 -3.19 -3.93
N PHE A 62 7.09 -3.38 -2.66
CA PHE A 62 7.09 -2.31 -1.65
C PHE A 62 8.50 -1.82 -1.30
N THR A 63 9.54 -2.53 -1.78
CA THR A 63 10.96 -2.23 -1.58
C THR A 63 11.63 -1.61 -2.81
N ALA A 64 10.92 -1.51 -3.94
CA ALA A 64 11.41 -0.82 -5.12
C ALA A 64 11.63 0.68 -4.81
N GLY A 65 12.90 1.08 -4.70
CA GLY A 65 13.30 2.45 -4.33
C GLY A 65 13.82 2.61 -2.89
N MET A 66 13.68 1.60 -2.04
CA MET A 66 14.31 1.56 -0.69
C MET A 66 15.78 1.09 -0.74
N ASN A 67 16.44 1.23 -1.89
CA ASN A 67 17.84 0.87 -1.98
C ASN A 67 18.65 1.90 -1.21
N LYS A 68 19.65 1.47 -0.42
CA LYS A 68 20.48 2.40 0.35
C LYS A 68 21.13 3.47 -0.53
N ASP A 69 21.41 3.11 -1.79
CA ASP A 69 22.00 4.00 -2.78
C ASP A 69 21.04 5.14 -3.20
N THR A 70 19.72 4.89 -3.23
CA THR A 70 18.71 5.94 -3.48
C THR A 70 18.49 6.81 -2.26
N GLU A 71 18.47 6.25 -1.04
CA GLU A 71 18.38 7.04 0.20
C GLU A 71 19.59 7.97 0.39
N LEU A 72 20.81 7.52 0.05
CA LEU A 72 22.01 8.34 0.13
C LEU A 72 21.98 9.51 -0.86
N HIS A 73 21.51 9.29 -2.08
CA HIS A 73 21.43 10.34 -3.10
C HIS A 73 20.36 11.40 -2.75
N GLU A 74 19.21 10.99 -2.19
CA GLU A 74 18.17 11.91 -1.72
C GLU A 74 18.65 12.74 -0.51
N LEU A 75 19.40 12.12 0.40
CA LEU A 75 20.01 12.84 1.52
C LEU A 75 21.11 13.81 1.06
N GLU A 76 21.95 13.42 0.11
CA GLU A 76 22.98 14.29 -0.47
C GLU A 76 22.38 15.48 -1.21
N GLU A 77 21.31 15.28 -2.00
CA GLU A 77 20.58 16.38 -2.66
C GLU A 77 19.90 17.32 -1.65
N SER A 78 19.41 16.79 -0.50
CA SER A 78 18.79 17.61 0.55
C SER A 78 19.78 18.43 1.38
N ILE A 79 21.05 18.04 1.42
CA ILE A 79 22.13 18.75 2.14
C ILE A 79 22.73 19.87 1.26
N LEU A 80 22.54 19.79 -0.06
CA LEU A 80 23.09 20.73 -1.05
C LEU A 80 22.15 21.90 -1.40
N VAL A 81 20.97 21.97 -0.78
CA VAL A 81 20.01 23.11 -0.83
C VAL A 81 20.10 23.91 0.46
#